data_AF-A0A7X5V0S0-F1
#
_entry.id   AF-A0A7X5V0S0-F1
#
_cell.length_a   1.000
_cell.length_b   1.000
_cell.length_c   1.000
_cell.angle_alpha   90.00
_cell.angle_beta   90.00
_cell.angle_gamma   90.00
#
_symmetry.space_group_name_H-M   'P 1'
#
loop_
_entity.id
_entity.type
_entity.pdbx_description
1 polymer ?
#
loop_
_entity_poly.entity_id
_entity_poly.type
_entity_poly.pdbx_seq_one_letter_code
_entity_poly.pdbx_strand_id
1 'polypeptide(L)'
;MDMPPSRYRVVEQGRRLVVIDTLAGEPVRPVPSAPEMPGERRRRMEAPRPRDRAAPPLRRPEPGGRHAGGEALGFTTARWFDDKGPRTIRIGPEGQGQIAVVAAILLVVAIFCIAIIGWPALFVLGFLALNPKTRGGLRAAATGWLSALDRGGG
;
A
#
# COMPACT_ATOMS: atom_id res chain seq x y z
N MET A 1 35.99 8.07 -28.22
CA MET A 1 35.41 6.76 -27.86
C MET A 1 33.90 6.92 -27.95
N ASP A 2 33.34 6.60 -29.11
CA ASP A 2 31.90 6.74 -29.33
C ASP A 2 31.17 5.53 -28.76
N MET A 3 30.13 5.79 -27.97
CA MET A 3 29.31 4.75 -27.36
C MET A 3 28.45 4.07 -28.45
N PRO A 4 28.44 2.73 -28.54
CA PRO A 4 27.61 2.05 -29.53
C PRO A 4 26.11 2.36 -29.31
N PRO A 5 25.32 2.52 -30.40
CA PRO A 5 23.92 2.90 -30.29
C PRO A 5 23.10 1.84 -29.56
N SER A 6 22.21 2.26 -28.66
CA SER A 6 21.35 1.35 -27.92
C SER A 6 20.27 0.76 -28.84
N ARG A 7 20.21 -0.58 -28.91
CA ARG A 7 19.28 -1.37 -29.73
C ARG A 7 17.80 -1.09 -29.47
N TYR A 8 17.46 -0.60 -28.29
CA TYR A 8 16.10 -0.27 -27.90
C TYR A 8 15.99 1.23 -27.69
N ARG A 9 14.93 1.82 -28.25
CA ARG A 9 14.58 3.23 -28.04
C ARG A 9 13.16 3.31 -27.51
N VAL A 10 12.99 4.02 -26.40
CA VAL A 10 11.67 4.31 -25.84
C VAL A 10 11.18 5.63 -26.43
N VAL A 11 9.96 5.64 -26.97
CA VAL A 11 9.29 6.82 -27.50
C VAL A 11 7.92 6.96 -26.87
N GLU A 12 7.45 8.19 -26.71
CA GLU A 12 6.09 8.45 -26.23
C GLU A 12 5.14 8.59 -27.43
N GLN A 13 4.13 7.73 -27.50
CA GLN A 13 3.06 7.78 -28.49
C GLN A 13 1.70 7.79 -27.78
N GLY A 14 0.89 8.83 -28.01
CA GLY A 14 -0.48 8.88 -27.51
C GLY A 14 -0.59 8.77 -25.98
N ARG A 15 0.30 9.45 -25.23
CA ARG A 15 0.40 9.39 -23.76
C ARG A 15 0.85 8.02 -23.20
N ARG A 16 1.46 7.17 -24.03
CA ARG A 16 2.00 5.87 -23.62
C ARG A 16 3.43 5.71 -24.12
N LEU A 17 4.30 5.16 -23.26
CA LEU A 17 5.66 4.80 -23.64
C LEU A 17 5.63 3.50 -24.44
N VAL A 18 6.23 3.52 -25.63
CA VAL A 18 6.38 2.41 -26.55
C VAL A 18 7.87 2.17 -26.78
N VAL A 19 8.31 0.92 -26.66
CA VAL A 19 9.70 0.53 -26.90
C VAL A 19 9.81 -0.01 -28.32
N ILE A 20 10.72 0.58 -29.11
CA ILE A 20 11.00 0.21 -30.49
C ILE A 20 12.38 -0.45 -30.54
N ASP A 21 12.49 -1.63 -31.15
CA ASP A 21 13.78 -2.24 -31.50
C ASP A 21 14.29 -1.58 -32.79
N THR A 22 15.40 -0.84 -32.70
CA THR A 22 15.94 -0.05 -33.82
C THR A 22 16.56 -0.90 -34.92
N LEU A 23 16.78 -2.22 -34.70
CA LEU A 23 17.24 -3.14 -35.74
C LEU A 23 16.10 -3.75 -36.56
N ALA A 24 14.89 -3.82 -36.00
CA ALA A 24 13.73 -4.44 -36.64
C ALA A 24 12.66 -3.42 -37.08
N GLY A 25 12.68 -2.19 -36.54
CA GLY A 25 11.77 -1.09 -36.95
C GLY A 25 10.32 -1.23 -36.48
N GLU A 26 9.95 -2.32 -35.81
CA GLU A 26 8.55 -2.65 -35.49
C GLU A 26 8.26 -2.64 -33.96
N PRO A 27 7.05 -2.22 -33.52
CA PRO A 27 6.64 -2.28 -32.13
C PRO A 27 6.33 -3.72 -31.70
N VAL A 28 6.99 -4.18 -30.63
CA VAL A 28 6.80 -5.53 -30.06
C VAL A 28 5.38 -5.66 -29.48
N ARG A 29 4.53 -6.46 -30.11
CA ARG A 29 3.20 -6.83 -29.59
C ARG A 29 3.31 -7.97 -28.57
N PRO A 30 2.54 -7.96 -27.46
CA PRO A 30 2.44 -9.12 -26.57
C PRO A 30 1.67 -10.23 -27.26
N VAL A 31 2.28 -11.42 -27.39
CA VAL A 31 1.65 -12.62 -27.96
C VAL A 31 0.72 -13.25 -26.91
N PRO A 32 -0.58 -13.49 -27.19
CA PRO A 32 -1.43 -14.35 -26.39
C PRO A 32 -1.05 -15.83 -26.62
N SER A 33 -0.95 -16.60 -25.54
CA SER A 33 -0.62 -18.02 -25.56
C SER A 33 -1.54 -18.82 -26.49
N ALA A 34 -0.94 -19.57 -27.42
CA ALA A 34 -1.61 -20.53 -28.32
C ALA A 34 -1.10 -21.96 -28.04
N PRO A 35 -1.90 -23.01 -28.33
CA PRO A 35 -1.85 -24.31 -27.67
C PRO A 35 -0.74 -25.25 -28.19
N GLU A 36 -0.18 -26.07 -27.30
CA GLU A 36 0.93 -26.99 -27.59
C GLU A 36 0.41 -28.37 -28.07
N MET A 37 0.88 -28.80 -29.24
CA MET A 37 0.56 -30.05 -29.93
C MET A 37 1.33 -31.26 -29.37
N PRO A 38 0.80 -32.49 -29.49
CA PRO A 38 1.37 -33.67 -28.89
C PRO A 38 2.51 -34.25 -29.74
N GLY A 39 3.72 -34.29 -29.18
CA GLY A 39 4.77 -35.17 -29.70
C GLY A 39 6.16 -34.58 -29.73
N GLU A 40 6.76 -34.32 -28.57
CA GLU A 40 8.22 -34.23 -28.50
C GLU A 40 8.75 -34.79 -27.17
N ARG A 41 8.99 -36.10 -27.18
CA ARG A 41 9.80 -36.81 -26.18
C ARG A 41 11.24 -36.31 -26.29
N ARG A 42 11.59 -35.21 -25.62
CA ARG A 42 12.97 -34.92 -25.22
C ARG A 42 13.17 -35.29 -23.76
N ARG A 43 14.00 -36.32 -23.54
CA ARG A 43 14.53 -36.72 -22.22
C ARG A 43 15.11 -35.48 -21.52
N ARG A 44 14.35 -34.93 -20.57
CA ARG A 44 14.87 -33.95 -19.60
C ARG A 44 15.52 -34.74 -18.48
N MET A 45 16.86 -34.69 -18.44
CA MET A 45 17.66 -35.19 -17.33
C MET A 45 17.29 -34.34 -16.09
N GLU A 46 16.72 -35.00 -15.09
CA GLU A 46 16.17 -34.35 -13.90
C GLU A 46 17.31 -34.11 -12.90
N ALA A 47 17.63 -32.83 -12.63
CA ALA A 47 18.54 -32.46 -11.56
C ALA A 47 17.81 -32.60 -10.21
N PRO A 48 18.45 -33.12 -9.14
CA PRO A 48 17.80 -33.31 -7.84
C PRO A 48 17.29 -31.98 -7.25
N ARG A 49 15.98 -31.89 -7.02
CA ARG A 49 15.35 -30.78 -6.27
C ARG A 49 15.63 -30.95 -4.77
N PRO A 50 16.11 -29.91 -4.06
CA PRO A 50 15.93 -29.82 -2.62
C PRO A 50 14.43 -29.64 -2.32
N ARG A 51 13.85 -30.57 -1.58
CA ARG A 51 12.48 -30.49 -1.07
C ARG A 51 12.34 -29.34 -0.08
N ASP A 52 11.25 -28.60 -0.28
CA ASP A 52 10.35 -28.06 0.76
C ASP A 52 10.97 -27.30 1.93
N ARG A 53 11.18 -26.00 1.71
CA ARG A 53 10.80 -25.01 2.73
C ARG A 53 9.91 -23.98 2.07
N ALA A 54 8.60 -24.15 2.20
CA ALA A 54 7.61 -23.17 1.81
C ALA A 54 7.90 -21.86 2.58
N ALA A 55 8.49 -20.88 1.90
CA ALA A 55 8.47 -19.52 2.37
C ALA A 55 7.02 -19.02 2.30
N PRO A 56 6.51 -18.31 3.33
CA PRO A 56 5.19 -17.68 3.23
C PRO A 56 5.20 -16.75 2.02
N PRO A 57 4.15 -16.74 1.17
CA PRO A 57 4.09 -15.78 0.09
C PRO A 57 4.04 -14.39 0.72
N LEU A 58 5.11 -13.62 0.56
CA LEU A 58 5.05 -12.18 0.72
C LEU A 58 4.01 -11.71 -0.29
N ARG A 59 2.79 -11.43 0.20
CA ARG A 59 1.76 -10.72 -0.58
C ARG A 59 2.42 -9.44 -1.05
N ARG A 60 2.79 -9.41 -2.32
CA ARG A 60 3.15 -8.21 -3.05
C ARG A 60 1.95 -7.26 -2.88
N PRO A 61 2.13 -6.04 -2.34
CA PRO A 61 1.05 -5.08 -2.37
C PRO A 61 0.67 -4.93 -3.84
N GLU A 62 -0.59 -5.22 -4.17
CA GLU A 62 -1.08 -4.91 -5.50
C GLU A 62 -0.82 -3.42 -5.76
N PRO A 63 -0.31 -3.03 -6.94
CA PRO A 63 -0.24 -1.64 -7.30
C PRO A 63 -1.67 -1.12 -7.31
N GLY A 64 -2.06 -0.42 -6.25
CA GLY A 64 -3.38 0.15 -6.09
C GLY A 64 -3.73 0.93 -7.35
N GLY A 65 -4.83 0.52 -7.99
CA GLY A 65 -5.33 1.13 -9.20
C GLY A 65 -5.35 2.64 -9.05
N ARG A 66 -4.55 3.31 -9.89
CA ARG A 66 -4.93 4.63 -10.39
C ARG A 66 -6.31 4.51 -11.04
N HIS A 67 -6.99 5.66 -11.14
CA HIS A 67 -8.28 5.92 -11.81
C HIS A 67 -9.50 5.65 -10.89
N ALA A 68 -10.52 6.52 -10.75
CA ALA A 68 -10.88 7.74 -11.46
C ALA A 68 -11.92 8.51 -10.63
N GLY A 69 -11.90 9.85 -10.70
CA GLY A 69 -13.06 10.73 -10.48
C GLY A 69 -13.62 10.87 -9.06
N GLY A 70 -13.20 11.92 -8.35
CA GLY A 70 -13.91 12.47 -7.18
C GLY A 70 -13.24 12.19 -5.84
N GLU A 71 -12.37 13.12 -5.41
CA GLU A 71 -12.02 13.57 -4.03
C GLU A 71 -11.99 12.60 -2.82
N ALA A 72 -12.03 11.28 -3.01
CA ALA A 72 -11.86 10.34 -1.91
C ALA A 72 -10.37 10.25 -1.53
N LEU A 73 -10.01 10.86 -0.39
CA LEU A 73 -8.67 10.77 0.18
C LEU A 73 -8.43 9.33 0.65
N GLY A 74 -7.67 8.58 -0.15
CA GLY A 74 -7.19 7.25 0.19
C GLY A 74 -5.91 7.35 1.00
N PHE A 75 -5.95 6.94 2.28
CA PHE A 75 -4.76 6.90 3.14
C PHE A 75 -4.48 5.46 3.59
N THR A 76 -3.21 5.14 3.77
CA THR A 76 -2.79 3.81 4.22
C THR A 76 -2.54 3.84 5.72
N THR A 77 -3.25 3.01 6.47
CA THR A 77 -3.07 2.90 7.92
C THR A 77 -1.80 2.12 8.28
N ALA A 78 -1.19 2.46 9.41
CA ALA A 78 0.03 1.82 9.89
C ALA A 78 -0.26 0.74 10.93
N ARG A 79 0.60 -0.30 11.00
CA ARG A 79 0.50 -1.36 12.00
C ARG A 79 0.59 -0.87 13.44
N TRP A 80 1.20 0.26 13.73
CA TRP A 80 1.23 0.76 15.10
C TRP A 80 -0.12 1.39 15.53
N PHE A 81 -1.00 1.69 14.57
CA PHE A 81 -2.27 2.40 14.76
C PHE A 81 -3.51 1.52 14.51
N ASP A 82 -3.44 0.54 13.61
CA ASP A 82 -4.53 -0.37 13.25
C ASP A 82 -4.09 -1.84 13.42
N ASP A 83 -4.90 -2.65 14.12
CA ASP A 83 -4.68 -4.09 14.30
C ASP A 83 -4.82 -4.86 12.99
N LYS A 84 -5.68 -4.39 12.09
CA LYS A 84 -5.87 -4.95 10.75
C LYS A 84 -4.96 -4.32 9.70
N GLY A 85 -4.09 -3.38 10.09
CA GLY A 85 -3.15 -2.69 9.20
C GLY A 85 -1.94 -3.56 8.79
N PRO A 86 -1.25 -3.23 7.68
CA PRO A 86 -1.47 -2.07 6.81
C PRO A 86 -2.54 -2.34 5.74
N ARG A 87 -3.52 -1.42 5.61
CA ARG A 87 -4.60 -1.44 4.60
C ARG A 87 -4.93 0.00 4.16
N THR A 88 -5.44 0.15 2.95
CA THR A 88 -5.86 1.47 2.41
C THR A 88 -7.33 1.68 2.69
N ILE A 89 -7.66 2.81 3.32
CA ILE A 89 -9.04 3.20 3.66
C ILE A 89 -9.39 4.42 2.81
N ARG A 90 -10.56 4.40 2.18
CA ARG A 90 -11.09 5.52 1.40
C ARG A 90 -11.96 6.39 2.32
N ILE A 91 -11.63 7.66 2.46
CA ILE A 91 -12.46 8.62 3.22
C ILE A 91 -13.16 9.55 2.23
N GLY A 92 -14.51 9.51 2.24
CA GLY A 92 -15.34 10.50 1.55
C GLY A 92 -15.27 11.90 2.22
N PRO A 93 -15.69 12.96 1.53
CA PRO A 93 -15.59 14.33 2.03
C PRO A 93 -16.25 14.54 3.41
N GLU A 94 -17.36 13.85 3.71
CA GLU A 94 -18.04 13.93 5.01
C GLU A 94 -17.17 13.37 6.15
N GLY A 95 -16.44 12.29 5.90
CA GLY A 95 -15.56 11.67 6.89
C GLY A 95 -14.35 12.53 7.22
N GLN A 96 -13.89 13.38 6.30
CA GLN A 96 -12.76 14.29 6.52
C GLN A 96 -13.09 15.36 7.56
N GLY A 97 -14.29 15.95 7.48
CA GLY A 97 -14.77 16.94 8.45
C GLY A 97 -14.87 16.35 9.86
N GLN A 98 -15.40 15.13 9.99
CA GLN A 98 -15.50 14.45 11.29
C GLN A 98 -14.12 14.19 11.91
N ILE A 99 -13.14 13.76 11.11
CA ILE A 99 -11.77 13.53 11.57
C ILE A 99 -11.13 14.83 12.06
N ALA A 100 -11.30 15.92 11.31
CA ALA A 100 -10.77 17.23 11.69
C ALA A 100 -11.34 17.71 13.03
N VAL A 101 -12.66 17.55 13.24
CA VAL A 101 -13.33 17.91 14.50
C VAL A 101 -12.83 17.06 15.67
N VAL A 102 -12.75 15.73 15.50
CA VAL A 102 -12.26 14.83 16.56
C VAL A 102 -10.80 15.15 16.91
N ALA A 103 -9.94 15.36 15.91
CA ALA A 103 -8.55 15.73 16.12
C ALA A 103 -8.41 17.08 16.84
N ALA A 104 -9.24 18.07 16.48
CA ALA A 104 -9.26 19.38 17.13
C ALA A 104 -9.69 19.26 18.61
N ILE A 105 -10.72 18.46 18.91
CA ILE A 105 -11.16 18.21 20.30
C ILE A 105 -10.03 17.56 21.11
N LEU A 106 -9.40 16.50 20.57
CA LEU A 106 -8.29 15.83 21.25
C LEU A 106 -7.11 16.77 21.51
N LEU A 107 -6.79 17.64 20.55
CA LEU A 107 -5.76 18.67 20.69
C LEU A 107 -6.10 19.65 21.81
N VAL A 108 -7.32 20.20 21.83
CA VAL A 108 -7.77 21.15 22.87
C VAL A 108 -7.74 20.50 24.26
N VAL A 109 -8.21 19.26 24.39
CA VAL A 109 -8.15 18.51 25.64
C VAL A 109 -6.71 18.31 26.10
N ALA A 110 -5.80 17.95 25.19
CA ALA A 110 -4.38 17.80 25.51
C ALA A 110 -3.77 19.12 26.00
N ILE A 111 -4.02 20.24 25.31
CA ILE A 111 -3.55 21.57 25.71
C ILE A 111 -4.10 21.96 27.08
N PHE A 112 -5.40 21.75 27.31
CA PHE A 112 -6.04 22.06 28.59
C PHE A 112 -5.46 21.24 29.74
N CYS A 113 -5.25 19.94 29.54
CA CYS A 113 -4.57 19.09 30.52
C CYS A 113 -3.16 19.60 30.82
N ILE A 114 -2.39 19.99 29.81
CA ILE A 114 -1.04 20.55 29.99
C ILE A 114 -1.09 21.91 30.71
N ALA A 115 -2.06 22.76 30.41
CA ALA A 115 -2.19 24.08 31.02
C ALA A 115 -2.54 24.02 32.52
N ILE A 116 -3.40 23.07 32.92
CA ILE A 116 -3.83 22.93 34.32
C ILE A 116 -2.84 22.10 35.15
N ILE A 117 -2.44 20.95 34.62
CA ILE A 117 -1.60 19.99 35.36
C ILE A 117 -0.13 20.40 35.24
N GLY A 118 0.27 21.06 34.16
CA GLY A 118 1.63 21.47 33.88
C GLY A 118 2.49 20.32 33.30
N TRP A 119 3.79 20.39 33.58
CA TRP A 119 4.78 19.40 33.13
C TRP A 119 4.50 17.94 33.57
N PRO A 120 3.85 17.63 34.72
CA PRO A 120 3.48 16.26 35.06
C PRO A 120 2.52 15.60 34.05
N ALA A 121 1.72 16.39 33.33
CA ALA A 121 0.84 15.87 32.27
C ALA A 121 1.62 15.16 31.17
N LEU A 122 2.86 15.58 30.90
CA LEU A 122 3.72 14.94 29.90
C LEU A 122 4.13 13.54 30.33
N PHE A 123 4.31 13.27 31.63
CA PHE A 123 4.56 11.91 32.12
C PHE A 123 3.32 11.04 32.00
N VAL A 124 2.14 11.60 32.27
CA VAL A 124 0.88 10.86 32.09
C VAL A 124 0.67 10.53 30.61
N LEU A 125 0.85 11.50 29.72
CA LEU A 125 0.71 11.33 28.28
C LEU A 125 1.76 10.34 27.74
N GLY A 126 3.01 10.48 28.19
CA GLY A 126 4.11 9.56 27.85
C GLY A 126 3.86 8.15 28.38
N PHE A 127 3.41 8.00 29.62
CA PHE A 127 3.03 6.72 30.19
C PHE A 127 1.90 6.07 29.39
N LEU A 128 0.86 6.84 29.04
CA LEU A 128 -0.26 6.34 28.23
C LEU A 128 0.20 5.91 26.83
N ALA A 129 1.14 6.64 26.23
CA ALA A 129 1.71 6.38 24.91
C ALA A 129 2.72 5.22 24.90
N LEU A 130 3.37 4.90 26.02
CA LEU A 130 4.37 3.84 26.14
C LEU A 130 3.78 2.54 26.72
N ASN A 131 2.73 2.62 27.53
CA ASN A 131 2.13 1.46 28.18
C ASN A 131 1.44 0.52 27.18
N PRO A 132 1.84 -0.77 27.10
CA PRO A 132 1.34 -1.67 26.07
C PRO A 132 -0.16 -1.97 26.19
N LYS A 133 -0.73 -1.93 27.39
CA LYS A 133 -2.16 -2.19 27.61
C LYS A 133 -3.02 -1.05 27.09
N THR A 134 -2.64 0.18 27.41
CA THR A 134 -3.35 1.38 26.96
C THR A 134 -3.24 1.54 25.46
N ARG A 135 -2.03 1.35 24.90
CA ARG A 135 -1.80 1.35 23.45
C ARG A 135 -2.59 0.26 22.73
N GLY A 136 -2.65 -0.95 23.29
CA GLY A 136 -3.44 -2.05 22.74
C GLY A 136 -4.93 -1.72 22.70
N GLY A 137 -5.48 -1.18 23.79
CA GLY A 137 -6.87 -0.72 23.85
C GLY A 137 -7.17 0.41 22.86
N LEU A 138 -6.30 1.41 22.76
CA LEU A 138 -6.41 2.51 21.80
C LEU A 138 -6.35 2.02 20.36
N ARG A 139 -5.47 1.06 20.05
CA ARG A 139 -5.34 0.45 18.73
C ARG A 139 -6.57 -0.38 18.36
N ALA A 140 -7.14 -1.13 19.30
CA ALA A 140 -8.37 -1.87 19.09
C ALA A 140 -9.56 -0.93 18.84
N ALA A 141 -9.67 0.15 19.62
CA ALA A 141 -10.68 1.19 19.41
C ALA A 141 -10.52 1.88 18.05
N ALA A 142 -9.30 2.26 17.69
CA ALA A 142 -8.98 2.83 16.38
C ALA A 142 -9.35 1.85 15.25
N THR A 143 -9.04 0.56 15.39
CA THR A 143 -9.43 -0.49 14.43
C THR A 143 -10.94 -0.57 14.25
N GLY A 144 -11.70 -0.49 15.35
CA GLY A 144 -13.17 -0.47 15.34
C GLY A 144 -13.72 0.75 14.59
N TRP A 145 -13.23 1.95 14.92
CA TRP A 145 -13.62 3.19 14.27
C TRP A 145 -13.24 3.23 12.79
N LEU A 146 -12.03 2.82 12.43
CA LEU A 146 -11.58 2.67 11.04
C LEU A 146 -12.47 1.69 10.25
N SER A 147 -12.88 0.58 10.89
CA SER A 147 -13.78 -0.39 10.26
C SER A 147 -15.23 0.11 10.15
N ALA A 148 -15.62 1.15 10.88
CA ALA A 148 -16.89 1.83 10.71
C ALA A 148 -16.82 2.83 9.54
N LEU A 149 -15.73 3.61 9.45
CA LEU A 149 -15.49 4.51 8.33
C LEU A 149 -15.44 3.77 6.98
N ASP A 150 -14.74 2.63 6.95
CA ASP A 150 -14.62 1.79 5.75
C ASP A 150 -15.97 1.21 5.28
N ARG A 151 -16.89 0.95 6.22
CA ARG A 151 -18.26 0.48 5.90
C ARG A 151 -19.21 1.60 5.47
N GLY A 152 -18.98 2.83 5.92
CA GLY A 152 -19.85 3.98 5.62
C GLY A 152 -19.47 4.75 4.36
N GLY A 153 -18.27 4.56 3.83
CA GLY A 153 -17.76 5.23 2.62
C GLY A 153 -17.77 4.39 1.35
N GLY A 154 -18.41 3.21 1.38
CA GLY A 154 -18.55 2.29 0.24
C GLY A 154 -19.93 2.34 -0.39
#